data_AF-A0A963Q5W2-F1
#
_entry.id   AF-A0A963Q5W2-F1
#
_cell.length_a   1.000
_cell.length_b   1.000
_cell.length_c   1.000
_cell.angle_alpha   90.00
_cell.angle_beta   90.00
_cell.angle_gamma   90.00
#
_symmetry.space_group_name_H-M   'P 1'
#
loop_
_entity.id
_entity.type
_entity.pdbx_description
1 polymer ?
#
loop_
_entity_poly.entity_id
_entity_poly.type
_entity_poly.pdbx_seq_one_letter_code
_entity_poly.pdbx_strand_id
1 'polypeptide(L)' 'ARNGWAGVVIDGCVRDVAELAPLPIGILALAPMPMPPRKQDQGERDVAVLIQGVWVRPGDWLYADEDGVVVHAGALS' A
#
# COMPACT_ATOMS: atom_id res chain seq x y z
N ALA A 1 -9.17 2.82 10.93
CA ALA A 1 -9.84 2.23 9.75
C ALA A 1 -11.07 1.42 10.18
N ARG A 2 -12.21 1.50 9.48
CA ARG A 2 -13.44 0.76 9.88
C ARG A 2 -13.37 -0.74 9.60
N ASN A 3 -12.44 -1.17 8.73
CA ASN A 3 -12.41 -2.52 8.17
C ASN A 3 -11.24 -3.38 8.66
N GLY A 4 -10.58 -3.00 9.76
CA GLY A 4 -9.48 -3.79 10.36
C GLY A 4 -8.13 -3.76 9.61
N TRP A 5 -7.96 -2.86 8.65
CA TRP A 5 -6.69 -2.72 7.91
C TRP A 5 -5.58 -2.16 8.81
N ALA A 6 -4.43 -2.83 8.82
CA ALA A 6 -3.22 -2.35 9.49
C ALA A 6 -2.51 -1.24 8.70
N GLY A 7 -2.54 -1.32 7.38
CA GLY A 7 -1.88 -0.37 6.50
C GLY A 7 -2.20 -0.57 5.03
N VAL A 8 -1.70 0.34 4.19
CA VAL A 8 -1.72 0.25 2.73
C VAL A 8 -0.40 0.77 2.16
N VAL A 9 0.17 0.04 1.20
CA VAL A 9 1.31 0.49 0.38
C VAL A 9 0.81 0.72 -1.02
N ILE A 10 1.12 1.88 -1.58
CA ILE A 10 0.74 2.29 -2.94
C ILE A 10 2.03 2.54 -3.72
N ASP A 11 2.31 1.70 -4.72
CA ASP A 11 3.34 1.98 -5.74
C ASP A 11 2.79 3.03 -6.73
N GLY A 12 2.66 4.25 -6.23
CA GLY A 12 1.97 5.35 -6.88
C GLY A 12 1.71 6.51 -5.93
N CYS A 13 0.81 7.41 -6.32
CA CYS A 13 0.54 8.64 -5.57
C CYS A 13 -0.76 8.58 -4.75
N VAL A 14 -0.81 9.41 -3.71
CA VAL A 14 -2.01 9.62 -2.86
C VAL A 14 -2.44 11.09 -2.88
N ARG A 15 -3.63 11.38 -2.36
CA ARG A 15 -4.16 12.74 -2.21
C ARG A 15 -4.63 12.95 -0.77
N ASP A 16 -4.95 14.19 -0.42
CA ASP A 16 -5.61 14.56 0.83
C ASP A 16 -4.71 14.24 2.04
N VAL A 17 -3.40 14.47 1.91
CA VAL A 17 -2.38 14.13 2.91
C VAL A 17 -2.70 14.67 4.30
N ALA A 18 -3.27 15.87 4.40
CA ALA A 18 -3.68 16.46 5.67
C ALA A 18 -4.81 15.67 6.36
N GLU A 19 -5.70 15.04 5.59
CA GLU A 19 -6.76 14.16 6.10
C GLU A 19 -6.24 12.76 6.41
N LEU A 20 -5.26 12.27 5.63
CA LEU A 20 -4.65 10.95 5.81
C LEU A 20 -3.71 10.88 7.02
N ALA A 21 -2.92 11.93 7.26
CA ALA A 21 -1.89 11.97 8.31
C ALA A 21 -2.40 11.63 9.73
N PRO A 22 -3.57 12.09 10.20
CA PRO A 22 -4.04 11.76 11.55
C PRO A 22 -4.71 10.37 11.65
N LEU A 23 -4.82 9.61 10.55
CA LEU A 23 -5.48 8.32 10.59
C LEU A 23 -4.60 7.27 11.31
N PRO A 24 -5.16 6.44 12.20
CA PRO A 24 -4.43 5.37 12.88
C PRO A 24 -4.30 4.15 11.97
N ILE A 25 -3.60 4.31 10.84
CA ILE A 25 -3.33 3.27 9.83
C ILE A 25 -2.03 3.63 9.11
N GLY A 26 -1.21 2.64 8.77
CA GLY A 26 -0.01 2.88 7.95
C GLY A 26 -0.39 3.24 6.51
N ILE A 27 0.19 4.32 5.96
CA ILE A 27 0.02 4.69 4.55
C ILE A 27 1.39 5.02 3.98
N LEU A 28 1.83 4.24 2.99
CA LEU A 28 3.07 4.50 2.26
C LEU A 28 2.76 4.68 0.78
N ALA A 29 3.29 5.76 0.20
CA ALA A 29 3.09 6.12 -1.20
C ALA A 29 4.31 6.88 -1.73
N LEU A 30 4.47 6.95 -3.06
CA LEU A 30 5.61 7.60 -3.71
C LEU A 30 5.54 9.13 -3.66
N ALA A 31 4.34 9.72 -3.73
CA ALA A 31 4.16 11.16 -3.72
C ALA A 31 2.71 11.61 -3.42
N PRO A 32 2.49 12.86 -2.98
CA PRO A 32 1.20 13.52 -3.06
C PRO A 32 0.87 13.95 -4.50
N MET A 33 -0.37 13.75 -4.95
CA MET A 33 -0.88 14.17 -6.26
C MET A 33 -2.33 14.70 -6.12
N PRO A 34 -2.59 16.00 -6.41
CA PRO A 34 -3.92 16.58 -6.25
C PRO A 34 -4.94 16.08 -7.29
N MET A 35 -4.44 15.63 -8.45
CA MET A 35 -5.31 15.17 -9.54
C MET A 35 -5.93 13.81 -9.20
N PRO A 36 -7.27 13.67 -9.24
CA PRO A 36 -7.91 12.39 -8.96
C PRO A 36 -7.62 11.37 -10.07
N PRO A 37 -7.54 10.07 -9.72
CA PRO A 37 -7.46 9.02 -10.71
C PRO A 37 -8.75 8.95 -11.54
N ARG A 38 -8.62 8.54 -12.80
CA ARG A 38 -9.77 8.26 -13.67
C ARG A 38 -10.37 6.91 -13.29
N LYS A 39 -11.65 6.88 -12.95
CA LYS A 39 -12.40 5.64 -12.71
C LYS A 39 -12.74 5.00 -14.06
N GLN A 40 -12.05 3.93 -14.41
CA GLN A 40 -12.22 3.23 -15.69
C GLN A 40 -12.55 1.74 -15.52
N ASP A 41 -12.93 1.30 -14.31
CA ASP A 41 -13.23 -0.10 -13.96
C ASP A 41 -12.15 -1.10 -14.38
N GLN A 42 -10.90 -0.65 -14.43
CA GLN A 42 -9.71 -1.44 -14.72
C GLN A 42 -9.01 -1.83 -13.42
N GLY A 43 -8.41 -3.01 -13.41
CA GLY A 43 -7.59 -3.52 -12.31
C GLY A 43 -7.85 -4.99 -12.04
N GLU A 44 -6.84 -5.67 -11.51
CA GLU A 44 -6.91 -7.06 -11.06
C GLU A 44 -6.80 -7.10 -9.54
N ARG A 45 -7.36 -8.15 -8.93
CA ARG A 45 -7.30 -8.41 -7.48
C ARG A 45 -6.72 -9.79 -7.26
N ASP A 46 -6.04 -9.95 -6.13
CA ASP A 46 -5.49 -11.24 -5.70
C ASP A 46 -4.56 -11.87 -6.77
N VAL A 47 -3.77 -11.04 -7.45
CA VAL A 47 -2.73 -11.45 -8.41
C VAL A 47 -1.35 -11.06 -7.90
N ALA A 48 -0.33 -11.82 -8.30
CA ALA A 48 1.06 -11.48 -7.98
C ALA A 48 1.50 -10.23 -8.76
N VAL A 49 2.17 -9.30 -8.08
CA VAL A 49 2.70 -8.07 -8.68
C VAL A 49 4.21 -7.96 -8.43
N LEU A 50 4.93 -7.37 -9.39
CA LEU A 50 6.36 -7.09 -9.26
C LEU A 50 6.52 -5.58 -9.05
N ILE A 51 6.86 -5.17 -7.82
CA ILE A 51 7.03 -3.77 -7.42
C ILE A 51 8.52 -3.54 -7.14
N GLN A 52 9.15 -2.64 -7.90
CA GLN A 52 10.56 -2.29 -7.74
C GLN A 52 11.51 -3.50 -7.63
N GLY A 53 11.24 -4.57 -8.40
CA GLY A 53 12.04 -5.80 -8.41
C GLY A 53 11.69 -6.82 -7.33
N VAL A 54 10.74 -6.53 -6.45
CA VAL A 54 10.24 -7.44 -5.40
C VAL A 54 8.87 -7.99 -5.79
N TRP A 55 8.72 -9.31 -5.76
CA TRP A 55 7.43 -9.94 -5.92
C TRP A 55 6.60 -9.80 -4.65
N VAL A 56 5.34 -9.37 -4.82
CA VAL A 56 4.31 -9.37 -3.77
C VAL A 56 3.18 -10.28 -4.23
N ARG A 57 2.86 -11.29 -3.44
CA ARG A 57 1.82 -12.28 -3.74
C ARG A 57 0.70 -12.20 -2.72
N PRO A 58 -0.54 -12.57 -3.10
CA PRO A 58 -1.62 -12.75 -2.15
C PRO A 58 -1.21 -13.76 -1.07
N GLY A 59 -1.37 -13.37 0.19
CA GLY A 59 -0.96 -14.18 1.36
C GLY A 59 0.44 -13.87 1.90
N ASP A 60 1.27 -13.13 1.17
CA ASP A 60 2.54 -12.64 1.70
C ASP A 60 2.28 -11.66 2.86
N TRP A 61 3.21 -11.65 3.81
CA TRP A 61 3.26 -10.70 4.91
C TRP A 61 4.10 -9.49 4.50
N LEU A 62 3.57 -8.30 4.77
CA LEU A 62 4.20 -7.02 4.51
C LEU A 62 4.46 -6.33 5.84
N TYR A 63 5.70 -5.92 6.04
CA TYR A 63 6.17 -5.14 7.18
C TYR A 63 6.69 -3.81 6.67
N ALA A 64 6.35 -2.71 7.35
CA ALA A 64 6.76 -1.37 6.93
C ALA A 64 7.01 -0.46 8.13
N ASP A 65 8.07 0.34 8.05
CA ASP A 65 8.48 1.35 9.01
C ASP A 65 9.14 2.55 8.29
N GLU A 66 9.83 3.42 9.02
CA GLU A 66 10.53 4.57 8.45
C GLU A 66 11.72 4.22 7.52
N ASP A 67 12.30 3.03 7.67
CA ASP A 67 13.46 2.60 6.88
C ASP A 67 13.03 1.96 5.55
N GLY A 68 11.87 1.29 5.53
CA GLY A 68 11.31 0.79 4.28
C GLY A 68 10.25 -0.29 4.43
N VAL A 69 10.20 -1.18 3.44
CA VAL A 69 9.21 -2.26 3.34
C VAL A 69 9.91 -3.60 3.14
N VAL A 70 9.47 -4.60 3.89
CA VAL A 70 9.90 -6.01 3.76
C VAL A 70 8.69 -6.87 3.43
N VAL A 71 8.88 -7.78 2.48
CA VAL A 71 7.87 -8.76 2.05
C VAL A 71 8.39 -10.16 2.35
N HIS A 72 7.56 -10.99 2.95
CA HIS A 72 7.91 -12.35 3.34
C HIS A 72 6.74 -13.30 3.13
N ALA A 73 7.01 -14.57 2.77
CA ALA A 73 5.97 -15.55 2.45
C ALA A 73 5.11 -15.99 3.65
N GLY A 74 5.45 -15.56 4.87
CA GLY A 74 4.78 -15.92 6.11
C GLY A 74 5.13 -14.96 7.23
N ALA A 75 4.45 -15.10 8.37
CA ALA A 75 4.72 -14.27 9.54
C ALA A 75 6.15 -14.52 10.04
N LEU A 76 6.92 -13.45 10.22
CA LEU A 76 8.17 -13.47 10.96
C LEU A 76 7.89 -13.62 12.45
N SER A 77 8.73 -14.41 13.13
CA SER A 77 8.68 -14.68 14.58
C SER A 77 9.39 -13.63 15.40
#